data_AF-A0A6I4YM99-F1
#
_entry.id   AF-A0A6I4YM99-F1
#
_cell.length_a   1.000
_cell.length_b   1.000
_cell.length_c   1.000
_cell.angle_alpha   90.00
_cell.angle_beta   90.00
_cell.angle_gamma   90.00
#
_symmetry.space_group_name_H-M   'P 1'
#
loop_
_entity.id
_entity.type
_entity.pdbx_description
1 polymer ?
#
loop_
_entity_poly.entity_id
_entity_poly.type
_entity_poly.pdbx_seq_one_letter_code
_entity_poly.pdbx_strand_id
1 'polypeptide(L)'
;MTAPADKYLASGLYGYQLAIAAETLRDFPACSHANQKTLKNMLLHMFVPMNKEFPHTHNHASIDHYWANIRSWKLYPKEHLAQGQEAGRNQGHTLMGIGLAGTLCQMVWIQGDDLFAADQNRLLAVTRYGARYDSGMSVPYTPYHNSGVTQPHIAPKGRGEQYDPNSGWLRPTQYGSLLFLTAHTLEK
;
A
#
# COMPACT_ATOMS: atom_id res chain seq x y z
N MET A 1 7.50 22.75 13.36
CA MET A 1 6.42 22.20 12.50
C MET A 1 6.94 20.92 11.88
N THR A 2 6.46 19.76 12.32
CA THR A 2 6.75 18.48 11.66
C THR A 2 6.15 18.53 10.26
N ALA A 3 6.93 18.21 9.23
CA ALA A 3 6.42 18.19 7.87
C ALA A 3 5.32 17.10 7.74
N PRO A 4 4.34 17.28 6.83
CA PRO A 4 3.22 16.34 6.71
C PRO A 4 3.71 14.90 6.46
N ALA A 5 3.09 13.93 7.13
CA ALA A 5 3.37 12.49 6.98
C ALA A 5 3.32 12.04 5.52
N ASP A 6 2.46 12.67 4.71
CA ASP A 6 2.24 12.38 3.30
C ASP A 6 3.52 12.47 2.45
N LYS A 7 4.50 13.29 2.85
CA LYS A 7 5.76 13.41 2.09
C LYS A 7 6.55 12.10 2.05
N TYR A 8 6.53 11.30 3.14
CA TYR A 8 7.26 10.03 3.21
C TYR A 8 6.54 8.97 2.38
N LEU A 9 5.20 8.94 2.45
CA LEU A 9 4.39 8.04 1.63
C LEU A 9 4.57 8.34 0.14
N ALA A 10 4.46 9.61 -0.25
CA ALA A 10 4.69 10.07 -1.62
C ALA A 10 6.12 9.75 -2.08
N SER A 11 7.12 9.95 -1.21
CA SER A 11 8.51 9.67 -1.53
C SER A 11 8.78 8.19 -1.79
N GLY A 12 8.21 7.31 -0.97
CA GLY A 12 8.32 5.87 -1.16
C GLY A 12 7.60 5.40 -2.42
N LEU A 13 6.32 5.77 -2.56
CA LEU A 13 5.45 5.28 -3.64
C LEU A 13 5.83 5.87 -5.01
N TYR A 14 5.87 7.20 -5.13
CA TYR A 14 6.16 7.85 -6.42
C TYR A 14 7.62 7.65 -6.82
N GLY A 15 8.53 7.67 -5.85
CA GLY A 15 9.94 7.36 -6.11
C GLY A 15 10.12 5.96 -6.67
N TYR A 16 9.42 4.96 -6.11
CA TYR A 16 9.44 3.59 -6.63
C TYR A 16 8.83 3.47 -8.02
N GLN A 17 7.62 4.00 -8.23
CA GLN A 17 6.94 3.93 -9.54
C GLN A 17 7.79 4.55 -10.64
N LEU A 18 8.45 5.67 -10.33
CA LEU A 18 9.35 6.33 -11.27
C LEU A 18 10.64 5.53 -11.51
N ALA A 19 11.18 4.87 -10.49
CA ALA A 19 12.32 3.97 -10.64
C ALA A 19 11.99 2.77 -11.55
N ILE A 20 10.80 2.19 -11.44
CA ILE A 20 10.35 1.13 -12.36
C ILE A 20 10.28 1.63 -13.79
N ALA A 21 9.65 2.80 -14.00
CA ALA A 21 9.54 3.39 -15.33
C ALA A 21 10.93 3.68 -15.93
N ALA A 22 11.83 4.24 -15.11
CA ALA A 22 13.22 4.48 -15.48
C ALA A 22 13.94 3.18 -15.91
N GLU A 23 13.76 2.10 -15.13
CA GLU A 23 14.36 0.80 -15.40
C GLU A 23 13.83 0.19 -16.70
N THR A 24 12.51 0.20 -16.85
CA THR A 24 11.80 -0.41 -17.99
C THR A 24 12.17 0.27 -19.31
N LEU A 25 12.41 1.59 -19.26
CA LEU A 25 12.75 2.40 -20.42
C LEU A 25 14.27 2.60 -20.60
N ARG A 26 15.10 1.91 -19.82
CA ARG A 26 16.56 2.12 -19.82
C ARG A 26 17.17 1.87 -21.20
N ASP A 27 16.75 0.82 -21.88
CA ASP A 27 17.33 0.39 -23.16
C ASP A 27 16.63 1.01 -24.38
N PHE A 28 15.67 1.91 -24.16
CA PHE A 28 14.95 2.56 -25.25
C PHE A 28 15.90 3.50 -26.03
N PRO A 29 15.94 3.46 -27.37
CA PRO A 29 16.89 4.26 -28.17
C PRO A 29 16.84 5.77 -27.91
N ALA A 30 15.69 6.30 -27.52
CA ALA A 30 15.50 7.72 -27.17
C ALA A 30 16.04 8.08 -25.76
N CYS A 31 16.35 7.09 -24.92
CA CYS A 31 16.84 7.27 -23.56
C CYS A 31 18.37 7.41 -23.56
N SER A 32 18.87 8.61 -23.85
CA SER A 32 20.31 8.88 -23.84
C SER A 32 20.94 8.62 -22.46
N HIS A 33 22.21 8.23 -22.44
CA HIS A 33 22.98 8.07 -21.20
C HIS A 33 22.95 9.33 -20.29
N ALA A 34 22.87 10.52 -20.90
CA ALA A 34 22.73 11.77 -20.16
C ALA A 34 21.37 11.86 -19.44
N ASN A 35 20.28 11.49 -20.12
CA ASN A 35 18.94 11.45 -19.52
C ASN A 35 18.86 10.40 -18.41
N GLN A 36 19.46 9.22 -18.62
CA GLN A 36 19.56 8.19 -17.57
C GLN A 36 20.29 8.70 -16.32
N LYS A 37 21.41 9.42 -16.51
CA LYS A 37 22.16 10.01 -15.39
C LYS A 37 21.34 11.06 -14.64
N THR A 38 20.62 11.93 -15.35
CA THR A 38 19.73 12.93 -14.75
C THR A 38 18.63 12.27 -13.93
N LEU A 39 17.98 11.23 -14.46
CA LEU A 39 16.93 10.49 -13.77
C LEU A 39 17.44 9.79 -12.52
N LYS A 40 18.61 9.14 -12.61
CA LYS A 40 19.29 8.53 -11.46
C LYS A 40 19.58 9.57 -10.37
N ASN A 41 20.11 10.74 -10.74
CA ASN A 41 20.40 11.81 -9.78
C ASN A 41 19.13 12.30 -9.10
N MET A 42 18.04 12.49 -9.85
CA MET A 42 16.76 12.89 -9.29
C MET A 42 16.24 11.89 -8.27
N LEU A 43 16.26 10.58 -8.58
CA LEU A 43 15.88 9.52 -7.66
C LEU A 43 16.72 9.56 -6.36
N LEU A 44 18.04 9.68 -6.51
CA LEU A 44 18.98 9.70 -5.37
C LEU A 44 18.86 10.94 -4.49
N HIS A 45 18.53 12.10 -5.04
CA HIS A 45 18.53 13.36 -4.29
C HIS A 45 17.14 13.77 -3.78
N MET A 46 16.07 13.42 -4.50
CA MET A 46 14.71 13.82 -4.12
C MET A 46 13.96 12.77 -3.31
N PHE A 47 14.20 11.48 -3.56
CA PHE A 47 13.40 10.40 -2.97
C PHE A 47 14.17 9.60 -1.92
N VAL A 48 15.41 9.21 -2.21
CA VAL A 48 16.20 8.36 -1.29
C VAL A 48 16.42 8.96 0.10
N PRO A 49 16.65 10.28 0.31
CA PRO A 49 16.91 10.81 1.65
C PRO A 49 15.76 10.55 2.64
N MET A 50 14.51 10.77 2.21
CA MET A 50 13.33 10.54 3.04
C MET A 50 13.12 9.05 3.33
N ASN A 51 13.31 8.19 2.33
CA ASN A 51 13.20 6.73 2.49
C ASN A 51 14.25 6.16 3.45
N LYS A 52 15.43 6.76 3.53
CA LYS A 52 16.48 6.40 4.49
C LYS A 52 16.19 6.93 5.90
N GLU A 53 15.67 8.14 6.00
CA GLU A 53 15.39 8.77 7.29
C GLU A 53 14.24 8.09 8.03
N PHE A 54 13.17 7.73 7.31
CA PHE A 54 11.91 7.28 7.88
C PHE A 54 12.02 6.07 8.82
N PRO A 55 12.73 4.97 8.49
CA PRO A 55 12.89 3.83 9.39
C PRO A 55 13.62 4.17 10.69
N HIS A 56 14.42 5.24 10.71
CA HIS A 56 15.18 5.66 11.88
C HIS A 56 14.39 6.61 12.77
N THR A 57 13.74 7.61 12.16
CA THR A 57 13.11 8.69 12.92
C THR A 57 11.61 8.49 13.08
N HIS A 58 10.97 7.72 12.21
CA HIS A 58 9.51 7.64 12.08
C HIS A 58 8.88 9.04 12.03
N ASN A 59 9.53 10.00 11.36
CA ASN A 59 9.15 11.42 11.35
C ASN A 59 8.95 12.01 12.77
N HIS A 60 9.69 11.49 13.75
CA HIS A 60 9.57 11.81 15.17
C HIS A 60 8.20 11.50 15.78
N ALA A 61 7.41 10.64 15.15
CA ALA A 61 6.17 10.11 15.68
C ALA A 61 6.39 8.76 16.37
N SER A 62 5.39 8.33 17.15
CA SER A 62 5.37 6.99 17.73
C SER A 62 5.45 5.92 16.63
N ILE A 63 6.11 4.79 16.93
CA ILE A 63 6.32 3.71 15.96
C ILE A 63 5.00 3.10 15.42
N ASP A 64 3.92 3.21 16.19
CA ASP A 64 2.56 2.75 15.86
C ASP A 64 1.70 3.84 15.18
N HIS A 65 2.26 5.01 14.92
CA HIS A 65 1.58 6.12 14.27
C HIS A 65 1.31 5.86 12.78
N TYR A 66 2.15 5.05 12.11
CA TYR A 66 2.06 4.76 10.67
C TYR A 66 1.42 3.40 10.40
N TRP A 67 0.48 3.38 9.45
CA TRP A 67 -0.56 2.34 9.35
C TRP A 67 -0.26 1.20 8.36
N ALA A 68 0.85 1.31 7.62
CA ALA A 68 1.26 0.34 6.59
C ALA A 68 2.30 -0.68 7.09
N ASN A 69 2.27 -1.04 8.37
CA ASN A 69 3.16 -2.06 8.93
C ASN A 69 2.50 -3.44 8.82
N ILE A 70 2.90 -4.24 7.82
CA ILE A 70 2.34 -5.58 7.59
C ILE A 70 2.46 -6.45 8.86
N ARG A 71 3.54 -6.31 9.62
CA ARG A 71 3.83 -7.12 10.81
C ARG A 71 2.96 -6.75 12.02
N SER A 72 2.32 -5.58 12.05
CA SER A 72 1.37 -5.21 13.11
C SER A 72 -0.05 -5.73 12.85
N TRP A 73 -0.34 -6.25 11.65
CA TRP A 73 -1.67 -6.73 11.32
C TRP A 73 -2.05 -7.99 12.11
N LYS A 74 -3.30 -8.00 12.59
CA LYS A 74 -3.80 -9.02 13.50
C LYS A 74 -4.12 -10.29 12.73
N LEU A 75 -3.37 -11.36 12.99
CA LEU A 75 -3.64 -12.67 12.42
C LEU A 75 -4.83 -13.37 13.09
N TYR A 76 -5.58 -14.09 12.27
CA TYR A 76 -6.62 -15.04 12.62
C TYR A 76 -6.25 -16.40 11.99
N PRO A 77 -5.40 -17.19 12.68
CA PRO A 77 -4.82 -18.40 12.08
C PRO A 77 -5.84 -19.47 11.72
N LYS A 78 -6.95 -19.58 12.48
CA LYS A 78 -7.98 -20.60 12.26
C LYS A 78 -8.75 -20.35 10.95
N GLU A 79 -8.95 -19.08 10.61
CA GLU A 79 -9.68 -18.63 9.43
C GLU A 79 -8.76 -18.39 8.23
N HIS A 80 -7.44 -18.44 8.44
CA HIS A 80 -6.41 -18.03 7.49
C HIS A 80 -6.59 -16.59 7.00
N LEU A 81 -6.92 -15.69 7.92
CA LEU A 81 -7.17 -14.27 7.65
C LEU A 81 -6.24 -13.36 8.46
N ALA A 82 -6.12 -12.11 8.04
CA ALA A 82 -5.47 -11.06 8.81
C ALA A 82 -6.26 -9.75 8.73
N GLN A 83 -6.45 -9.09 9.87
CA GLN A 83 -7.05 -7.76 9.94
C GLN A 83 -5.96 -6.70 9.78
N GLY A 84 -6.09 -5.88 8.74
CA GLY A 84 -5.31 -4.67 8.56
C GLY A 84 -5.68 -3.58 9.58
N GLN A 85 -4.74 -2.69 9.86
CA GLN A 85 -4.90 -1.60 10.83
C GLN A 85 -6.08 -0.67 10.52
N GLU A 86 -6.35 -0.46 9.23
CA GLU A 86 -7.37 0.48 8.73
C GLU A 86 -8.79 -0.11 8.66
N ALA A 87 -8.96 -1.39 9.02
CA ALA A 87 -10.24 -2.11 8.88
C ALA A 87 -11.41 -1.47 9.66
N GLY A 88 -11.11 -0.79 10.76
CA GLY A 88 -12.11 -0.05 11.54
C GLY A 88 -12.31 1.42 11.10
N ARG A 89 -11.57 1.91 10.08
CA ARG A 89 -11.71 3.27 9.55
C ARG A 89 -12.67 3.32 8.37
N ASN A 90 -12.37 2.56 7.31
CA ASN A 90 -13.19 2.34 6.12
C ASN A 90 -12.46 1.36 5.17
N GLN A 91 -13.20 0.83 4.22
CA GLN A 91 -12.68 -0.16 3.28
C GLN A 91 -11.67 0.44 2.30
N GLY A 92 -11.80 1.72 1.99
CA GLY A 92 -10.86 2.42 1.13
C GLY A 92 -9.44 2.49 1.64
N HIS A 93 -9.29 2.87 2.90
CA HIS A 93 -7.97 2.91 3.54
C HIS A 93 -7.44 1.49 3.75
N THR A 94 -8.33 0.52 4.00
CA THR A 94 -7.96 -0.89 4.13
C THR A 94 -7.37 -1.42 2.82
N LEU A 95 -8.08 -1.26 1.71
CA LEU A 95 -7.63 -1.71 0.38
C LEU A 95 -6.38 -0.95 -0.09
N MET A 96 -6.30 0.36 0.17
CA MET A 96 -5.10 1.15 -0.09
C MET A 96 -3.89 0.56 0.66
N GLY A 97 -4.02 0.25 1.95
CA GLY A 97 -2.96 -0.38 2.74
C GLY A 97 -2.52 -1.75 2.19
N ILE A 98 -3.47 -2.57 1.75
CA ILE A 98 -3.18 -3.88 1.12
C ILE A 98 -2.42 -3.68 -0.20
N GLY A 99 -2.83 -2.74 -1.05
CA GLY A 99 -2.17 -2.43 -2.32
C GLY A 99 -0.74 -1.91 -2.15
N LEU A 100 -0.52 -1.03 -1.17
CA LEU A 100 0.82 -0.53 -0.83
C LEU A 100 1.72 -1.66 -0.32
N ALA A 101 1.21 -2.57 0.51
CA ALA A 101 1.94 -3.74 0.97
C ALA A 101 2.29 -4.71 -0.18
N GLY A 102 1.37 -4.91 -1.12
CA GLY A 102 1.63 -5.69 -2.35
C GLY A 102 2.75 -5.09 -3.20
N THR A 103 2.75 -3.76 -3.33
CA THR A 103 3.80 -3.01 -4.04
C THR A 103 5.16 -3.24 -3.38
N LEU A 104 5.25 -3.14 -2.06
CA LEU A 104 6.47 -3.43 -1.31
C LEU A 104 6.94 -4.88 -1.47
N CYS A 105 6.03 -5.85 -1.45
CA CYS A 105 6.40 -7.25 -1.66
C CYS A 105 6.94 -7.47 -3.08
N GLN A 106 6.36 -6.82 -4.09
CA GLN A 106 6.86 -6.86 -5.47
C GLN A 106 8.25 -6.24 -5.59
N MET A 107 8.52 -5.12 -4.90
CA MET A 107 9.84 -4.48 -4.88
C MET A 107 10.95 -5.41 -4.40
N VAL A 108 10.64 -6.21 -3.38
CA VAL A 108 11.59 -7.14 -2.75
C VAL A 108 11.72 -8.40 -3.60
N TRP A 109 10.60 -8.88 -4.17
CA TRP A 109 10.57 -10.02 -5.09
C TRP A 109 11.47 -9.84 -6.31
N ILE A 110 11.42 -8.67 -6.97
CA ILE A 110 12.27 -8.40 -8.13
C ILE A 110 13.77 -8.27 -7.79
N GLN A 111 14.11 -8.18 -6.50
CA GLN A 111 15.50 -8.21 -6.00
C GLN A 111 15.94 -9.62 -5.57
N GLY A 112 15.07 -10.62 -5.66
CA GLY A 112 15.37 -12.03 -5.38
C GLY A 112 14.90 -12.54 -4.01
N ASP A 113 14.26 -11.69 -3.20
CA ASP A 113 13.77 -12.05 -1.86
C ASP A 113 12.25 -12.22 -1.83
N ASP A 114 11.74 -13.21 -1.10
CA ASP A 114 10.31 -13.50 -1.01
C ASP A 114 9.65 -12.88 0.24
N LEU A 115 9.18 -11.64 0.10
CA LEU A 115 8.37 -10.98 1.13
C LEU A 115 6.88 -11.39 1.07
N PHE A 116 6.41 -12.00 -0.02
CA PHE A 116 5.03 -12.49 -0.09
C PHE A 116 4.79 -13.64 0.88
N ALA A 117 5.77 -14.53 1.04
CA ALA A 117 5.74 -15.64 1.98
C ALA A 117 6.01 -15.23 3.44
N ALA A 118 6.53 -14.03 3.67
CA ALA A 118 6.91 -13.56 4.99
C ALA A 118 5.73 -13.46 5.98
N ASP A 119 6.07 -13.52 7.27
CA ASP A 119 5.13 -13.36 8.40
C ASP A 119 3.87 -14.26 8.31
N GLN A 120 4.05 -15.50 7.83
CA GLN A 120 3.00 -16.51 7.63
C GLN A 120 2.05 -16.20 6.46
N ASN A 121 2.58 -15.79 5.30
CA ASN A 121 1.79 -15.34 4.15
C ASN A 121 0.82 -14.21 4.51
N ARG A 122 1.28 -13.25 5.33
CA ARG A 122 0.38 -12.26 5.95
C ARG A 122 -0.32 -11.38 4.93
N LEU A 123 0.36 -11.05 3.83
CA LEU A 123 -0.23 -10.31 2.73
C LEU A 123 -1.40 -11.08 2.10
N LEU A 124 -1.25 -12.39 1.86
CA LEU A 124 -2.34 -13.22 1.37
C LEU A 124 -3.51 -13.26 2.36
N ALA A 125 -3.22 -13.37 3.65
CA ALA A 125 -4.23 -13.43 4.71
C ALA A 125 -5.05 -12.12 4.81
N VAL A 126 -4.43 -10.94 4.66
CA VAL A 126 -5.16 -9.66 4.65
C VAL A 126 -5.94 -9.45 3.36
N THR A 127 -5.41 -9.89 2.22
CA THR A 127 -6.09 -9.78 0.93
C THR A 127 -7.37 -10.60 0.94
N ARG A 128 -7.32 -11.83 1.50
CA ARG A 128 -8.51 -12.66 1.72
C ARG A 128 -9.50 -12.00 2.68
N TYR A 129 -9.01 -11.36 3.73
CA TYR A 129 -9.86 -10.65 4.70
C TYR A 129 -10.64 -9.51 4.03
N GLY A 130 -9.93 -8.62 3.31
CA GLY A 130 -10.54 -7.50 2.59
C GLY A 130 -11.56 -7.99 1.56
N ALA A 131 -11.15 -8.96 0.73
CA ALA A 131 -12.04 -9.56 -0.28
C ALA A 131 -13.31 -10.16 0.34
N ARG A 132 -13.19 -10.91 1.43
CA ARG A 132 -14.36 -11.48 2.14
C ARG A 132 -15.30 -10.38 2.62
N TYR A 133 -14.76 -9.39 3.32
CA TYR A 133 -15.59 -8.36 3.92
C TYR A 133 -16.29 -7.51 2.86
N ASP A 134 -15.57 -7.08 1.82
CA ASP A 134 -16.15 -6.28 0.73
C ASP A 134 -17.12 -7.07 -0.15
N SER A 135 -16.98 -8.40 -0.22
CA SER A 135 -17.96 -9.30 -0.87
C SER A 135 -19.19 -9.59 -0.01
N GLY A 136 -19.41 -8.87 1.09
CA GLY A 136 -20.58 -9.04 1.95
C GLY A 136 -20.46 -10.16 3.00
N MET A 137 -19.36 -10.91 3.03
CA MET A 137 -19.14 -11.96 4.03
C MET A 137 -18.71 -11.37 5.38
N SER A 138 -18.97 -12.11 6.47
CA SER A 138 -18.46 -11.74 7.79
C SER A 138 -16.97 -12.10 7.94
N VAL A 139 -16.28 -11.33 8.76
CA VAL A 139 -14.88 -11.54 9.14
C VAL A 139 -14.72 -11.30 10.64
N PRO A 140 -13.80 -11.99 11.32
CA PRO A 140 -13.50 -11.71 12.72
C PRO A 140 -12.89 -10.31 12.87
N TYR A 141 -13.20 -9.61 13.96
CA TYR A 141 -12.61 -8.32 14.25
C TYR A 141 -12.17 -8.24 15.72
N THR A 142 -10.94 -7.77 15.94
CA THR A 142 -10.38 -7.50 17.25
C THR A 142 -10.28 -5.98 17.36
N PRO A 143 -10.85 -5.36 18.41
CA PRO A 143 -10.72 -3.93 18.64
C PRO A 143 -9.28 -3.46 18.49
N TYR A 144 -9.07 -2.46 17.63
CA TYR A 144 -7.75 -1.92 17.35
C TYR A 144 -7.51 -0.65 18.17
N HIS A 145 -6.30 -0.51 18.70
CA HIS A 145 -5.88 0.64 19.49
C HIS A 145 -4.42 0.98 19.18
N ASN A 146 -4.13 2.27 18.99
CA ASN A 146 -2.76 2.81 18.91
C ASN A 146 -2.69 4.17 19.61
N SER A 147 -1.52 4.82 19.50
CA SER A 147 -1.24 6.12 20.10
C SER A 147 -2.20 7.26 19.74
N GLY A 148 -3.00 7.14 18.68
CA GLY A 148 -3.85 8.22 18.19
C GLY A 148 -5.32 7.85 17.96
N VAL A 149 -5.66 6.56 17.89
CA VAL A 149 -7.01 6.10 17.57
C VAL A 149 -7.41 4.85 18.35
N THR A 150 -8.72 4.71 18.53
CA THR A 150 -9.35 3.45 18.94
C THR A 150 -10.46 3.13 17.96
N GLN A 151 -10.46 1.89 17.45
CA GLN A 151 -11.47 1.38 16.53
C GLN A 151 -12.12 0.15 17.17
N PRO A 152 -13.31 0.31 17.80
CA PRO A 152 -13.94 -0.77 18.54
C PRO A 152 -14.59 -1.81 17.63
N HIS A 153 -14.93 -1.44 16.40
CA HIS A 153 -15.66 -2.28 15.45
C HIS A 153 -15.10 -2.11 14.03
N ILE A 154 -15.34 -3.11 13.19
CA ILE A 154 -15.06 -3.01 11.76
C ILE A 154 -15.96 -1.95 11.11
N ALA A 155 -15.41 -1.16 10.19
CA ALA A 155 -16.15 -0.09 9.53
C ALA A 155 -16.97 -0.62 8.35
N PRO A 156 -18.28 -0.36 8.26
CA PRO A 156 -19.08 -0.67 7.07
C PRO A 156 -18.89 0.36 5.94
N LYS A 157 -18.24 1.50 6.22
CA LYS A 157 -18.06 2.59 5.25
C LYS A 157 -17.23 2.13 4.05
N GLY A 158 -17.82 2.22 2.85
CA GLY A 158 -17.21 1.82 1.58
C GLY A 158 -17.27 0.31 1.28
N ARG A 159 -17.95 -0.47 2.12
CA ARG A 159 -18.07 -1.93 1.94
C ARG A 159 -18.87 -2.27 0.69
N GLY A 160 -18.25 -3.03 -0.20
CA GLY A 160 -18.88 -3.47 -1.45
C GLY A 160 -19.28 -2.31 -2.39
N GLU A 161 -18.63 -1.15 -2.26
CA GLU A 161 -18.89 0.01 -3.12
C GLU A 161 -18.61 -0.36 -4.58
N GLN A 162 -19.63 -0.23 -5.43
CA GLN A 162 -19.53 -0.51 -6.86
C GLN A 162 -19.16 0.76 -7.63
N TYR A 163 -18.57 0.56 -8.81
CA TYR A 163 -18.33 1.65 -9.75
C TYR A 163 -19.66 2.32 -10.15
N ASP A 164 -19.72 3.65 -10.04
CA ASP A 164 -20.82 4.47 -10.53
C ASP A 164 -20.32 5.43 -11.62
N PRO A 165 -20.70 5.23 -12.89
CA PRO A 165 -20.25 6.07 -14.01
C PRO A 165 -20.77 7.52 -13.95
N ASN A 166 -21.81 7.79 -13.14
CA ASN A 166 -22.39 9.12 -12.99
C ASN A 166 -21.89 9.84 -11.74
N SER A 167 -21.13 9.14 -10.89
CA SER A 167 -20.39 9.81 -9.82
C SER A 167 -19.28 10.61 -10.49
N GLY A 168 -19.33 11.95 -10.40
CA GLY A 168 -18.32 12.87 -10.98
C GLY A 168 -16.89 12.73 -10.42
N TRP A 169 -16.62 11.60 -9.79
CA TRP A 169 -15.37 11.16 -9.17
C TRP A 169 -15.24 9.66 -9.44
N LEU A 170 -14.09 9.18 -9.90
CA LEU A 170 -13.78 7.75 -9.87
C LEU A 170 -13.93 7.24 -8.42
N ARG A 171 -15.01 6.52 -8.09
CA ARG A 171 -15.15 5.86 -6.78
C ARG A 171 -15.16 4.35 -6.97
N PRO A 172 -14.04 3.75 -6.57
CA PRO A 172 -14.06 2.72 -5.54
C PRO A 172 -13.00 3.12 -4.52
N THR A 173 -13.35 4.02 -3.59
CA THR A 173 -12.47 4.57 -2.55
C THR A 173 -11.15 5.22 -3.04
N GLN A 174 -11.15 6.56 -3.09
CA GLN A 174 -10.09 7.44 -3.60
C GLN A 174 -8.68 7.12 -3.06
N TYR A 175 -7.87 6.35 -3.79
CA TYR A 175 -6.39 6.39 -3.98
C TYR A 175 -5.88 5.29 -4.97
N GLY A 176 -6.76 4.63 -5.72
CA GLY A 176 -6.45 3.42 -6.51
C GLY A 176 -6.51 3.54 -8.03
N SER A 177 -6.32 4.72 -8.64
CA SER A 177 -6.45 4.89 -10.10
C SER A 177 -5.36 4.20 -10.95
N LEU A 178 -4.49 3.36 -10.36
CA LEU A 178 -3.50 2.55 -11.11
C LEU A 178 -4.02 1.17 -11.58
N LEU A 179 -5.29 0.82 -11.34
CA LEU A 179 -5.84 -0.51 -11.65
C LEU A 179 -6.40 -0.67 -13.09
N PHE A 180 -6.29 0.35 -13.95
CA PHE A 180 -6.85 0.30 -15.30
C PHE A 180 -6.18 -0.75 -16.22
N LEU A 181 -4.96 -1.21 -15.89
CA LEU A 181 -4.23 -2.22 -16.66
C LEU A 181 -4.39 -3.65 -16.11
N THR A 182 -4.71 -3.82 -14.82
CA THR A 182 -4.82 -5.16 -14.19
C THR A 182 -6.17 -5.84 -14.45
N ALA A 183 -7.25 -5.08 -14.67
CA ALA A 183 -8.58 -5.64 -14.90
C ALA A 183 -8.66 -6.47 -16.20
N HIS A 184 -7.98 -6.03 -17.27
CA HIS A 184 -7.99 -6.75 -18.55
C HIS A 184 -7.28 -8.12 -18.51
N THR A 185 -6.46 -8.38 -17.48
CA THR A 185 -5.82 -9.69 -17.27
C THR A 185 -6.66 -10.66 -16.44
N LEU A 186 -7.70 -10.19 -15.75
CA LEU A 186 -8.61 -11.03 -14.96
C LEU A 186 -9.84 -11.50 -15.75
N GLU A 187 -10.05 -10.96 -16.96
CA GLU A 187 -11.17 -11.27 -17.85
C GLU A 187 -10.79 -12.15 -19.06
N LYS A 188 -9.64 -12.83 -19.00
CA LYS A 188 -9.20 -13.85 -19.98
C LYS A 188 -9.16 -15.22 -19.35
#